data_AF-A0A2N6ABU3-F1
#
_entry.id   AF-A0A2N6ABU3-F1
#
_cell.length_a   1.000
_cell.length_b   1.000
_cell.length_c   1.000
_cell.angle_alpha   90.00
_cell.angle_beta   90.00
_cell.angle_gamma   90.00
#
_symmetry.space_group_name_H-M   'P 1'
#
loop_
_entity.id
_entity.type
_entity.pdbx_description
1 polymer ?
#
loop_
_entity_poly.entity_id
_entity_poly.type
_entity_poly.pdbx_seq_one_letter_code
_entity_poly.pdbx_strand_id
1 'polypeptide(L)'
;MVDNIVSQMIKQHRGLQNDLGLVAEELKNKVFPAEKIINLLDTFKTDLSEHLHLENDVFYKDLLVKMKEKGHDTAKTEQFIDQMKEIEIVVLDFLNKYADEEIILKHQDDFTSEFNNLVDTLNLRIESEESGIYAYWGLF
;
A
#
# COMPACT_ATOMS: atom_id res chain seq x y z
N MET A 1 -8.42 10.98 22.96
CA MET A 1 -8.77 11.41 21.59
C MET A 1 -9.20 10.14 20.88
N VAL A 2 -10.41 10.04 20.36
CA VAL A 2 -10.79 8.89 19.53
C VAL A 2 -10.07 9.10 18.21
N ASP A 3 -9.13 8.21 17.87
CA ASP A 3 -8.51 8.23 16.55
C ASP A 3 -9.62 8.02 15.51
N ASN A 4 -9.80 9.03 14.67
CA ASN A 4 -10.67 8.94 13.50
C ASN A 4 -10.02 7.97 12.50
N ILE A 5 -10.82 7.17 11.79
CA ILE A 5 -10.36 6.17 10.80
C ILE A 5 -9.27 6.72 9.87
N VAL A 6 -9.36 7.97 9.41
CA VAL A 6 -8.33 8.61 8.56
C VAL A 6 -6.99 8.73 9.27
N SER A 7 -6.96 9.09 10.56
CA SER A 7 -5.72 9.12 11.34
C SER A 7 -5.09 7.73 11.47
N GLN A 8 -5.92 6.69 11.61
CA GLN A 8 -5.47 5.30 11.61
C GLN A 8 -4.90 4.89 10.25
N MET A 9 -5.56 5.24 9.15
CA MET A 9 -5.08 4.98 7.78
C MET A 9 -3.74 5.65 7.50
N ILE A 10 -3.58 6.93 7.86
CA ILE A 10 -2.31 7.65 7.73
C ILE A 10 -1.21 6.98 8.56
N LYS A 11 -1.53 6.51 9.76
CA LYS A 11 -0.56 5.76 10.57
C LYS A 11 -0.15 4.45 9.90
N GLN A 12 -1.08 3.73 9.30
CA GLN A 12 -0.78 2.52 8.52
C GLN A 12 0.10 2.84 7.30
N HIS A 13 -0.19 3.92 6.55
CA HIS A 13 0.67 4.37 5.44
C HIS A 13 2.12 4.57 5.88
N ARG A 14 2.33 5.23 7.02
CA ARG A 14 3.69 5.43 7.57
C ARG A 14 4.34 4.11 8.00
N GLY A 15 3.56 3.13 8.47
CA GLY A 15 4.03 1.77 8.72
C GLY A 15 4.52 1.08 7.44
N LEU A 16 3.69 1.06 6.40
CA LEU A 16 4.02 0.48 5.10
C LEU A 16 5.28 1.11 4.47
N GLN A 17 5.39 2.43 4.55
CA GLN A 17 6.58 3.15 4.08
C GLN A 17 7.83 2.79 4.89
N ASN A 18 7.69 2.60 6.20
CA ASN A 18 8.78 2.16 7.06
C ASN A 18 9.23 0.73 6.72
N ASP A 19 8.29 -0.19 6.49
CA ASP A 19 8.62 -1.58 6.14
C ASP A 19 9.42 -1.67 4.84
N LEU A 20 8.99 -0.96 3.79
CA LEU A 20 9.77 -0.86 2.56
C LEU A 20 11.09 -0.12 2.78
N GLY A 21 11.13 0.88 3.66
CA GLY A 21 12.37 1.54 4.07
C GLY A 21 13.39 0.55 4.65
N LEU A 22 12.95 -0.40 5.46
CA LEU A 22 13.81 -1.46 6.01
C LEU A 22 14.36 -2.37 4.90
N VAL A 23 13.55 -2.76 3.92
CA VAL A 23 14.01 -3.54 2.76
C VAL A 23 15.04 -2.74 1.95
N ALA A 24 14.80 -1.44 1.73
CA ALA A 24 15.70 -0.56 1.01
C ALA A 24 17.06 -0.41 1.70
N GLU A 25 17.11 -0.41 3.04
CA GLU A 25 18.38 -0.43 3.78
C GLU A 25 19.13 -1.75 3.58
N GLU A 26 18.42 -2.89 3.57
CA GLU A 26 19.06 -4.19 3.35
C GLU A 26 19.67 -4.33 1.94
N LEU A 27 19.06 -3.69 0.94
CA LEU A 27 19.58 -3.68 -0.44
C LEU A 27 20.90 -2.90 -0.59
N LYS A 28 21.29 -2.08 0.40
CA LYS A 28 22.58 -1.36 0.40
C LYS A 28 23.74 -2.23 0.89
N ASN A 29 23.45 -3.43 1.42
CA ASN A 29 24.48 -4.32 1.93
C ASN A 29 25.33 -4.91 0.81
N LYS A 30 26.62 -5.14 1.09
CA LYS A 30 27.56 -5.74 0.12
C LYS A 30 27.22 -7.19 -0.25
N VAL A 31 26.54 -7.90 0.65
CA VAL A 31 26.06 -9.27 0.46
C VAL A 31 24.55 -9.19 0.46
N PHE A 32 23.92 -9.74 -0.58
CA PHE A 32 22.49 -9.67 -0.79
C PHE A 32 21.77 -10.53 0.27
N PRO A 33 21.05 -9.94 1.25
CA PRO A 33 20.52 -10.67 2.40
C PRO A 33 19.12 -11.21 2.10
N ALA A 34 19.01 -12.13 1.12
CA ALA A 34 17.72 -12.56 0.55
C ALA A 34 16.72 -13.11 1.59
N GLU A 35 17.14 -13.99 2.50
CA GLU A 35 16.29 -14.48 3.60
C GLU A 35 15.71 -13.33 4.46
N LYS A 36 16.53 -12.34 4.79
CA LYS A 36 16.10 -11.19 5.58
C LYS A 36 15.14 -10.29 4.81
N ILE A 37 15.39 -10.09 3.52
CA ILE A 37 14.50 -9.35 2.62
C ILE A 37 13.12 -10.01 2.56
N ILE A 38 13.05 -11.34 2.44
CA ILE A 38 11.78 -12.08 2.43
C ILE A 38 11.02 -11.86 3.72
N ASN A 39 11.67 -12.01 4.87
CA ASN A 39 11.03 -11.79 6.16
C ASN A 39 10.46 -10.37 6.32
N LEU A 40 11.15 -9.36 5.78
CA LEU A 40 10.68 -7.98 5.76
C LEU A 40 9.50 -7.80 4.78
N LEU A 41 9.54 -8.42 3.60
CA LEU A 41 8.44 -8.42 2.64
C LEU A 41 7.20 -9.14 3.15
N ASP A 42 7.34 -10.21 3.94
CA ASP A 42 6.22 -10.89 4.60
C ASP A 42 5.57 -10.02 5.69
N THR A 43 6.37 -9.26 6.42
CA THR A 43 5.87 -8.27 7.37
C THR A 43 5.07 -7.19 6.64
N PHE A 44 5.67 -6.58 5.61
CA PHE A 44 5.00 -5.60 4.76
C PHE A 44 3.70 -6.15 4.14
N LYS A 45 3.71 -7.39 3.66
CA LYS A 45 2.52 -8.05 3.08
C LYS A 45 1.39 -8.17 4.09
N THR A 46 1.72 -8.51 5.33
CA THR A 46 0.74 -8.62 6.42
C THR A 46 0.13 -7.26 6.71
N ASP A 47 0.96 -6.24 6.94
CA ASP A 47 0.52 -4.88 7.25
C ASP A 47 -0.29 -4.27 6.09
N LEU A 48 0.12 -4.54 4.85
CA LEU A 48 -0.61 -4.12 3.65
C LEU A 48 -1.99 -4.78 3.59
N SER A 49 -2.08 -6.08 3.88
CA SER A 49 -3.38 -6.78 3.88
C SER A 49 -4.32 -6.22 4.95
N GLU A 50 -3.82 -5.89 6.14
CA GLU A 50 -4.63 -5.28 7.20
C GLU A 50 -5.11 -3.87 6.81
N HIS A 51 -4.22 -3.08 6.20
CA HIS A 51 -4.55 -1.76 5.68
C HIS A 51 -5.61 -1.83 4.57
N LEU A 52 -5.42 -2.71 3.59
CA LEU A 52 -6.37 -2.92 2.49
C LEU A 52 -7.73 -3.38 2.97
N HIS A 53 -7.78 -4.24 4.00
CA HIS A 53 -9.05 -4.65 4.60
C HIS A 53 -9.78 -3.44 5.22
N LEU A 54 -9.07 -2.65 6.03
CA LEU A 54 -9.67 -1.45 6.64
C LEU A 54 -10.12 -0.45 5.56
N GLU A 55 -9.35 -0.30 4.49
CA GLU A 55 -9.67 0.61 3.40
C GLU A 55 -10.89 0.16 2.59
N ASN A 56 -10.77 -1.01 1.98
CA ASN A 56 -11.73 -1.52 1.00
C ASN A 56 -13.03 -1.96 1.66
N ASP A 57 -12.96 -2.53 2.86
CA ASP A 57 -14.13 -3.10 3.52
C ASP A 57 -14.82 -2.16 4.50
N VAL A 58 -14.15 -1.10 4.93
CA VAL A 58 -14.70 -0.14 5.88
C VAL A 58 -14.71 1.27 5.28
N PHE A 59 -13.54 1.88 5.07
CA PHE A 59 -13.44 3.29 4.73
C PHE A 59 -14.14 3.64 3.40
N TYR A 60 -13.82 2.96 2.31
CA TYR A 60 -14.42 3.24 1.00
C TYR A 60 -15.92 2.97 0.97
N LYS A 61 -16.38 1.89 1.60
CA LYS A 61 -17.82 1.58 1.68
C LYS A 61 -18.57 2.68 2.43
N ASP A 62 -18.08 3.08 3.60
CA ASP A 62 -18.70 4.12 4.43
C ASP A 62 -18.69 5.48 3.73
N LEU A 63 -17.59 5.84 3.07
CA LEU A 63 -17.49 7.08 2.30
C LEU A 63 -18.55 7.13 1.19
N LEU A 64 -18.66 6.07 0.39
CA LEU A 64 -19.64 6.02 -0.70
C LEU A 64 -21.08 6.08 -0.20
N VAL A 65 -21.39 5.43 0.93
CA VAL A 65 -22.71 5.51 1.57
C VAL A 65 -23.00 6.96 1.99
N LYS A 66 -22.10 7.60 2.72
CA LYS A 66 -22.27 8.99 3.16
C LYS A 66 -22.41 9.97 1.99
N MET A 67 -21.63 9.78 0.93
CA MET A 67 -21.72 10.60 -0.28
C MET A 67 -23.12 10.47 -0.92
N LYS A 68 -23.63 9.24 -1.05
CA LYS A 68 -24.97 8.97 -1.61
C LYS A 68 -26.07 9.56 -0.73
N GLU A 69 -25.97 9.44 0.59
CA GLU A 69 -26.93 10.03 1.55
C GLU A 69 -26.99 11.56 1.46
N LYS A 70 -25.87 12.22 1.17
CA LYS A 70 -25.80 13.66 0.95
C LYS A 70 -26.10 14.09 -0.50
N GLY A 71 -26.47 13.15 -1.38
CA GLY A 71 -26.84 13.42 -2.77
C GLY A 71 -25.66 13.75 -3.70
N HIS A 72 -24.43 13.35 -3.32
CA HIS A 72 -23.25 13.51 -4.17
C HIS A 72 -23.18 12.40 -5.23
N ASP A 73 -22.67 12.76 -6.41
CA ASP A 73 -22.27 11.79 -7.43
C ASP A 73 -21.00 11.05 -6.99
N THR A 74 -21.05 9.72 -7.01
CA THR A 74 -19.96 8.84 -6.58
C THR A 74 -19.09 8.33 -7.72
N ALA A 75 -19.43 8.59 -8.98
CA ALA A 75 -18.76 7.96 -10.12
C ALA A 75 -17.24 8.18 -10.13
N LYS A 76 -16.78 9.39 -9.77
CA LYS A 76 -15.34 9.69 -9.70
C LYS A 76 -14.64 9.01 -8.53
N THR A 77 -15.33 8.89 -7.38
CA THR A 77 -14.80 8.19 -6.21
C THR A 77 -14.71 6.70 -6.46
N GLU A 78 -15.72 6.11 -7.11
CA GLU A 78 -15.71 4.70 -7.52
C GLU A 78 -14.59 4.44 -8.52
N GLN A 79 -14.39 5.31 -9.52
CA GLN A 79 -13.25 5.21 -10.44
C GLN A 79 -11.89 5.30 -9.73
N PHE A 80 -11.75 6.20 -8.75
CA PHE A 80 -10.55 6.31 -7.95
C PHE A 80 -10.26 5.00 -7.18
N ILE A 81 -11.28 4.43 -6.54
CA ILE A 81 -11.15 3.17 -5.79
C ILE A 81 -10.71 2.04 -6.73
N ASP A 82 -11.23 1.98 -7.95
CA ASP A 82 -10.82 0.97 -8.93
C ASP A 82 -9.34 1.13 -9.33
N GLN A 83 -8.84 2.37 -9.46
CA GLN A 83 -7.42 2.63 -9.70
C GLN A 83 -6.54 2.19 -8.53
N MET A 84 -6.99 2.36 -7.29
CA MET A 84 -6.24 1.90 -6.11
C MET A 84 -6.14 0.38 -6.05
N LYS A 85 -7.19 -0.33 -6.49
CA LYS A 85 -7.17 -1.80 -6.62
C LYS A 85 -6.23 -2.28 -7.72
N GLU A 86 -6.10 -1.55 -8.82
CA GLU A 86 -5.10 -1.88 -9.85
C GLU A 86 -3.67 -1.76 -9.28
N ILE A 87 -3.42 -0.74 -8.47
CA ILE A 87 -2.15 -0.58 -7.76
C ILE A 87 -1.91 -1.73 -6.76
N GLU A 88 -2.94 -2.12 -6.00
CA GLU A 88 -2.90 -3.28 -5.10
C GLU A 88 -2.45 -4.55 -5.82
N ILE A 89 -3.00 -4.82 -7.00
CA ILE A 89 -2.64 -6.01 -7.81
C ILE A 89 -1.15 -6.00 -8.15
N VAL A 90 -0.60 -4.87 -8.61
CA VAL A 90 0.82 -4.73 -8.94
C VAL A 90 1.71 -5.03 -7.73
N VAL A 91 1.32 -4.54 -6.55
CA VAL A 91 2.04 -4.78 -5.30
C VAL A 91 2.02 -6.26 -4.93
N LEU A 92 0.85 -6.90 -4.97
CA LEU A 92 0.70 -8.31 -4.63
C LEU A 92 1.43 -9.24 -5.61
N ASP A 93 1.45 -8.90 -6.90
CA ASP A 93 2.18 -9.64 -7.92
C ASP A 93 3.70 -9.61 -7.67
N PHE A 94 4.25 -8.45 -7.28
CA PHE A 94 5.65 -8.35 -6.86
C PHE A 94 5.94 -9.28 -5.67
N LEU A 95 5.11 -9.20 -4.62
CA LEU A 95 5.30 -9.99 -3.40
C LEU A 95 5.21 -11.50 -3.67
N ASN A 96 4.33 -11.91 -4.57
CA ASN A 96 4.19 -13.31 -4.95
C ASN A 96 5.37 -13.79 -5.82
N LYS A 97 5.87 -12.94 -6.72
CA LYS A 97 7.02 -13.26 -7.58
C LYS A 97 8.29 -13.51 -6.76
N TYR A 98 8.50 -12.74 -5.70
CA TYR A 98 9.72 -12.78 -4.89
C TYR A 98 9.50 -13.40 -3.50
N ALA A 99 8.58 -14.35 -3.39
CA ALA A 99 8.33 -15.12 -2.17
C ALA A 99 9.38 -16.22 -1.89
N ASP A 100 10.35 -16.40 -2.79
CA ASP A 100 11.37 -17.46 -2.74
C ASP A 100 12.78 -16.85 -2.81
N GLU A 101 13.66 -17.28 -1.90
CA GLU A 101 15.03 -16.81 -1.77
C GLU A 101 15.84 -17.10 -3.03
N GLU A 102 15.65 -18.27 -3.63
CA GLU A 102 16.38 -18.67 -4.83
C GLU A 102 16.04 -17.75 -6.02
N ILE A 103 14.78 -17.30 -6.11
CA ILE A 103 14.33 -16.39 -7.15
C ILE A 103 14.98 -15.01 -6.97
N ILE A 104 14.97 -14.48 -5.76
CA ILE A 104 15.62 -13.20 -5.44
C ILE A 104 17.12 -13.27 -5.76
N LEU A 105 17.81 -14.31 -5.30
CA LEU A 105 19.26 -14.45 -5.50
C LEU A 105 19.65 -14.60 -6.97
N LYS A 106 18.80 -15.24 -7.77
CA LYS A 106 19.01 -15.42 -9.21
C LYS A 106 18.73 -14.15 -10.02
N HIS A 107 17.86 -13.27 -9.50
CA HIS A 107 17.34 -12.11 -10.22
C HIS A 107 17.54 -10.80 -9.42
N GLN A 108 18.71 -10.60 -8.80
CA GLN A 108 18.96 -9.48 -7.88
C GLN A 108 18.76 -8.09 -8.52
N ASP A 109 19.21 -7.91 -9.76
CA ASP A 109 19.07 -6.64 -10.48
C ASP A 109 17.60 -6.35 -10.82
N ASP A 110 16.89 -7.36 -11.31
CA ASP A 110 15.45 -7.28 -11.61
C ASP A 110 14.64 -7.04 -10.32
N PHE A 111 14.96 -7.75 -9.24
CA PHE A 111 14.37 -7.57 -7.92
C PHE A 111 14.53 -6.12 -7.47
N THR A 112 15.76 -5.59 -7.52
CA THR A 112 16.05 -4.24 -7.04
C THR A 112 15.31 -3.19 -7.87
N SER A 113 15.28 -3.36 -9.19
CA SER A 113 14.55 -2.46 -10.08
C SER A 113 13.04 -2.51 -9.82
N GLU A 114 12.46 -3.70 -9.71
CA GLU A 114 11.03 -3.87 -9.46
C GLU A 114 10.62 -3.44 -8.05
N PHE A 115 11.51 -3.62 -7.07
CA PHE A 115 11.33 -3.13 -5.71
C PHE A 115 11.27 -1.59 -5.67
N ASN A 116 12.13 -0.90 -6.41
CA ASN A 116 12.05 0.56 -6.50
C ASN A 116 10.74 1.01 -7.15
N ASN A 117 10.31 0.32 -8.22
CA ASN A 117 9.01 0.59 -8.84
C ASN A 117 7.84 0.34 -7.87
N LEU A 118 7.92 -0.70 -7.04
CA LEU A 118 6.96 -0.99 -5.98
C LEU A 118 6.87 0.17 -4.99
N VAL A 119 8.01 0.67 -4.51
CA VAL A 119 8.09 1.82 -3.58
C VAL A 119 7.42 3.04 -4.18
N ASP A 120 7.74 3.38 -5.42
CA ASP A 120 7.15 4.53 -6.12
C ASP A 120 5.63 4.36 -6.31
N THR A 121 5.20 3.15 -6.66
CA THR A 121 3.78 2.79 -6.85
C THR A 121 2.99 2.92 -5.55
N LEU A 122 3.53 2.43 -4.43
CA LEU A 122 2.90 2.57 -3.11
C LEU A 122 2.83 4.05 -2.69
N ASN A 123 3.90 4.80 -2.88
CA ASN A 123 3.94 6.22 -2.53
C ASN A 123 2.91 7.03 -3.33
N LEU A 124 2.75 6.73 -4.62
CA LEU A 124 1.73 7.37 -5.46
C LEU A 124 0.31 7.09 -4.94
N ARG A 125 0.02 5.84 -4.53
CA ARG A 125 -1.26 5.48 -3.91
C ARG A 125 -1.50 6.28 -2.62
N ILE A 126 -0.52 6.26 -1.71
CA ILE A 126 -0.56 6.99 -0.44
C ILE A 126 -0.81 8.48 -0.66
N GLU A 127 -0.08 9.11 -1.58
CA GLU A 127 -0.26 10.53 -1.89
C GLU A 127 -1.64 10.81 -2.46
N SER A 128 -2.12 9.95 -3.37
CA SER A 128 -3.44 10.08 -4.00
C SER A 128 -4.58 9.96 -2.98
N GLU A 129 -4.44 9.07 -2.00
CA GLU A 129 -5.41 8.89 -0.92
C GLU A 129 -5.38 10.04 0.08
N GLU A 130 -4.18 10.40 0.58
CA GLU A 130 -4.01 11.44 1.61
C GLU A 130 -4.35 12.84 1.11
N SER A 131 -3.99 13.17 -0.14
CA SER A 131 -4.28 14.48 -0.75
C SER A 131 -5.65 14.54 -1.43
N GLY A 132 -6.21 13.38 -1.79
CA GLY A 132 -7.49 13.26 -2.48
C GLY A 132 -8.60 12.77 -1.57
N ILE A 133 -8.75 11.45 -1.44
CA ILE A 133 -9.96 10.85 -0.88
C ILE A 133 -10.16 11.13 0.61
N TYR A 134 -9.08 11.24 1.39
CA TYR A 134 -9.15 11.57 2.82
C TYR A 134 -9.60 13.01 3.06
N ALA A 135 -9.35 13.93 2.13
CA ALA A 135 -9.86 15.30 2.22
C ALA A 135 -11.39 15.34 2.17
N TYR A 136 -12.03 14.40 1.45
CA TYR A 136 -13.50 14.30 1.40
C TYR A 136 -14.11 13.80 2.71
N TRP A 137 -13.40 12.98 3.50
CA TRP A 137 -13.93 12.46 4.76
C TRP A 137 -14.33 13.55 5.75
N GLY A 138 -13.57 14.65 5.81
CA GLY A 138 -13.89 15.81 6.65
C GLY A 138 -15.13 16.60 6.20
N LEU A 139 -15.63 16.35 5.00
CA LEU A 139 -16.84 16.97 4.44
C LEU A 139 -18.10 16.12 4.71
N PHE A 140 -17.94 14.87 5.16
CA PHE A 140 -18.99 13.85 5.24
C PHE A 140 -19.30 13.35 6.65
#